data_AF-A0ABD0VR93-F1
#
_entry.id   AF-A0ABD0VR93-F1
#
_cell.length_a   1.000
_cell.length_b   1.000
_cell.length_c   1.000
_cell.angle_alpha   90.00
_cell.angle_beta   90.00
_cell.angle_gamma   90.00
#
_symmetry.space_group_name_H-M   'P 1'
#
loop_
_entity.id
_entity.type
_entity.pdbx_description
1 polymer ?
#
loop_
_entity_poly.entity_id
_entity_poly.type
_entity_poly.pdbx_seq_one_letter_code
_entity_poly.pdbx_strand_id
1 'polypeptide(L)'
;MEIGLAFCRRTLATNPAAVSLLLALLLHSASGLPATHPLRPAVDEINESGPFIGLVMAYSAESDALRSSGEFIPSNHLPWLDLYGRRFHIGSIRDVNVIYVMSGRRRLNAGVTVQILLDIFSVRGIVHYGTTGSANDSMSFGDVSIPKYVAFTGSWTWMKFDSETKMANMLSFAAYNAPAEGNNLLSSVVFKSEDLFVDGKPMVEVFWLQMESQWYEIAKQLKNCKGVPMKLFACQRILRWYLG
;
A
#
# COMPACT_ATOMS: atom_id res chain seq x y z
N MET A 1 -8.31 40.00 -39.12
CA MET A 1 -8.49 38.53 -39.09
C MET A 1 -9.21 38.18 -37.81
N GLU A 2 -10.47 38.59 -37.70
CA GLU A 2 -11.26 38.63 -36.44
C GLU A 2 -12.61 37.88 -36.60
N ILE A 3 -12.72 36.99 -37.59
CA ILE A 3 -13.99 36.34 -37.95
C ILE A 3 -14.00 34.85 -37.55
N GLY A 4 -12.87 34.27 -37.12
CA GLY A 4 -12.76 32.83 -36.82
C GLY A 4 -13.03 32.38 -35.37
N LEU A 5 -13.02 33.29 -34.39
CA LEU A 5 -13.08 32.93 -32.96
C LEU A 5 -14.48 33.05 -32.33
N ALA A 6 -15.43 33.70 -33.00
CA ALA A 6 -16.79 33.89 -32.47
C ALA A 6 -17.73 32.71 -32.76
N PHE A 7 -17.44 31.88 -33.78
CA PHE A 7 -18.34 30.81 -34.20
C PHE A 7 -18.20 29.54 -33.35
N CYS A 8 -17.05 29.32 -32.69
CA CYS A 8 -16.81 28.12 -31.87
C CYS A 8 -17.26 28.27 -30.40
N ARG A 9 -17.64 29.49 -29.95
CA ARG A 9 -18.11 29.73 -28.57
C ARG A 9 -19.63 29.61 -28.39
N ARG A 10 -20.43 29.53 -29.46
CA ARG A 10 -21.91 29.52 -29.37
C ARG A 10 -22.58 28.17 -29.53
N THR A 11 -21.87 27.13 -29.97
CA THR A 11 -22.47 25.81 -30.28
C THR A 11 -22.35 24.77 -29.17
N LEU A 12 -21.53 24.98 -28.14
CA LEU A 12 -21.44 24.02 -27.02
C LEU A 12 -22.52 24.20 -25.94
N ALA A 13 -23.21 25.34 -25.90
CA ALA A 13 -24.10 25.69 -24.78
C ALA A 13 -25.59 25.34 -24.97
N THR A 14 -26.01 24.79 -26.13
CA THR A 14 -27.43 24.60 -26.45
C THR A 14 -27.86 23.15 -26.68
N ASN A 15 -26.92 22.20 -26.69
CA ASN A 15 -27.27 20.78 -26.83
C ASN A 15 -27.15 20.07 -25.46
N PRO A 16 -28.28 19.83 -24.76
CA PRO A 16 -28.26 19.15 -23.46
C PRO A 16 -27.68 17.73 -23.54
N ALA A 17 -27.73 17.08 -24.70
CA ALA A 17 -27.09 15.79 -24.92
C ALA A 17 -25.57 15.91 -25.01
N ALA A 18 -25.04 16.98 -25.61
CA ALA A 18 -23.59 17.23 -25.66
C ALA A 18 -23.03 17.59 -24.28
N VAL A 19 -23.78 18.38 -23.49
CA VAL A 19 -23.40 18.69 -22.10
C VAL A 19 -23.47 17.44 -21.23
N SER A 20 -24.51 16.60 -21.37
CA SER A 20 -24.62 15.32 -20.64
C SER A 20 -23.54 14.32 -21.04
N LEU A 21 -23.19 14.25 -22.33
CA LEU A 21 -22.10 13.41 -22.82
C LEU A 21 -20.74 13.91 -22.32
N LEU A 22 -20.52 15.23 -22.30
CA LEU A 22 -19.31 15.84 -21.75
C LEU A 22 -19.22 15.64 -20.23
N LEU A 23 -20.34 15.75 -19.50
CA LEU A 23 -20.40 15.48 -18.06
C LEU A 23 -20.14 13.99 -17.77
N ALA A 24 -20.72 13.10 -18.56
CA ALA A 24 -20.45 11.66 -18.50
C ALA A 24 -18.98 11.34 -18.83
N LEU A 25 -18.38 11.99 -19.82
CA LEU A 25 -16.96 11.86 -20.16
C LEU A 25 -16.04 12.44 -19.07
N LEU A 26 -16.43 13.53 -18.40
CA LEU A 26 -15.69 14.11 -17.29
C LEU A 26 -15.82 13.29 -15.99
N LEU A 27 -16.92 12.54 -15.84
CA LEU A 27 -17.13 11.56 -14.76
C LEU A 27 -16.32 10.27 -14.95
N HIS A 28 -15.62 10.07 -16.08
CA HIS A 28 -14.67 8.96 -16.29
C HIS A 28 -13.30 9.21 -15.64
N SER A 29 -13.23 9.93 -14.51
CA SER A 29 -12.01 9.95 -13.70
C SER A 29 -11.81 8.54 -13.13
N ALA A 30 -11.16 7.67 -13.91
CA ALA A 30 -11.08 6.25 -13.67
C ALA A 30 -10.24 5.97 -12.42
N SER A 31 -10.93 5.81 -11.30
CA SER A 31 -10.45 5.14 -10.09
C SER A 31 -11.68 4.44 -9.55
N GLY A 32 -11.72 3.11 -9.67
CA GLY A 32 -12.87 2.32 -9.28
C GLY A 32 -13.19 1.20 -10.26
N LEU A 33 -14.17 0.38 -9.90
CA LEU A 33 -14.67 -0.68 -10.76
C LEU A 33 -15.33 -0.07 -12.01
N PRO A 34 -15.17 -0.69 -13.20
CA PRO A 34 -15.88 -0.29 -14.41
C PRO A 34 -17.38 -0.18 -14.14
N ALA A 35 -18.07 0.77 -14.79
CA ALA A 35 -19.51 0.97 -14.62
C ALA A 35 -20.33 -0.29 -14.95
N THR A 36 -19.80 -1.15 -15.82
CA THR A 36 -20.41 -2.43 -16.23
C THR A 36 -20.09 -3.59 -15.27
N HIS A 37 -19.26 -3.37 -14.25
CA HIS A 37 -18.85 -4.44 -13.34
C HIS A 37 -20.03 -4.84 -12.44
N PRO A 38 -20.33 -6.14 -12.28
CA PRO A 38 -21.51 -6.61 -11.54
C PRO A 38 -21.52 -6.19 -10.06
N LEU A 39 -20.33 -6.02 -9.46
CA LEU A 39 -20.18 -5.58 -8.07
C LEU A 39 -20.16 -4.05 -7.90
N ARG A 40 -20.37 -3.27 -8.97
CA ARG A 40 -20.34 -1.81 -8.89
C ARG A 40 -21.38 -1.24 -7.92
N PRO A 41 -22.66 -1.65 -7.92
CA PRO A 41 -23.64 -1.12 -6.98
C PRO A 41 -23.27 -1.37 -5.52
N ALA A 42 -22.75 -2.56 -5.22
CA ALA A 42 -22.29 -2.93 -3.87
C ALA A 42 -21.12 -2.06 -3.41
N VAL A 43 -20.18 -1.75 -4.31
CA VAL A 43 -19.06 -0.85 -3.99
C VAL A 43 -19.50 0.59 -3.81
N ASP A 44 -20.43 1.07 -4.64
CA ASP A 44 -20.98 2.42 -4.50
C ASP A 44 -21.70 2.56 -3.13
N GLU A 45 -22.53 1.58 -2.75
CA GLU A 45 -23.19 1.53 -1.43
C GLU A 45 -22.18 1.51 -0.28
N ILE A 46 -21.11 0.71 -0.36
CA ILE A 46 -20.04 0.73 0.65
C ILE A 46 -19.42 2.13 0.75
N ASN A 47 -19.12 2.75 -0.40
CA ASN A 47 -18.42 4.02 -0.46
C ASN A 47 -19.25 5.21 0.03
N GLU A 48 -20.58 5.11 0.02
CA GLU A 48 -21.47 6.11 0.66
C GLU A 48 -21.23 6.23 2.16
N SER A 49 -20.78 5.15 2.82
CA SER A 49 -20.42 5.14 4.24
C SER A 49 -18.97 5.54 4.51
N GLY A 50 -18.18 5.86 3.48
CA GLY A 50 -16.79 6.27 3.63
C GLY A 50 -16.61 7.69 4.22
N PRO A 51 -15.35 8.14 4.43
CA PRO A 51 -14.12 7.45 4.09
C PRO A 51 -13.70 6.43 5.17
N PHE A 52 -13.09 5.34 4.72
CA PHE A 52 -12.62 4.24 5.57
C PHE A 52 -11.14 4.38 5.92
N ILE A 53 -10.74 3.76 7.04
CA ILE A 53 -9.36 3.33 7.26
C ILE A 53 -9.20 1.90 6.74
N GLY A 54 -8.25 1.70 5.82
CA GLY A 54 -7.89 0.38 5.33
C GLY A 54 -6.97 -0.34 6.31
N LEU A 55 -7.40 -1.45 6.89
CA LEU A 55 -6.63 -2.23 7.85
C LEU A 55 -6.07 -3.50 7.19
N VAL A 56 -4.77 -3.53 6.95
CA VAL A 56 -4.11 -4.58 6.16
C VAL A 56 -3.34 -5.53 7.07
N MET A 57 -3.59 -6.83 6.92
CA MET A 57 -2.93 -7.89 7.69
C MET A 57 -2.30 -8.92 6.76
N ALA A 58 -1.29 -9.65 7.22
CA ALA A 58 -0.56 -10.63 6.43
C ALA A 58 -0.83 -12.08 6.89
N TYR A 59 -1.06 -12.30 8.19
CA TYR A 59 -1.24 -13.61 8.80
C TYR A 59 -2.62 -13.77 9.45
N SER A 60 -3.19 -14.97 9.41
CA SER A 60 -4.52 -15.24 9.98
C SER A 60 -4.59 -14.97 11.48
N ALA A 61 -3.51 -15.21 12.23
CA ALA A 61 -3.45 -14.89 13.66
C ALA A 61 -3.73 -13.40 13.96
N GLU A 62 -3.42 -12.49 13.03
CA GLU A 62 -3.67 -11.06 13.19
C GLU A 62 -5.16 -10.76 13.05
N SER A 63 -5.82 -11.31 12.03
CA SER A 63 -7.27 -11.14 11.84
C SER A 63 -8.09 -11.90 12.88
N ASP A 64 -7.59 -13.05 13.36
CA ASP A 64 -8.18 -13.79 14.46
C ASP A 64 -8.12 -12.98 15.76
N ALA A 65 -7.01 -12.29 16.03
CA ALA A 65 -6.89 -11.41 17.19
C ALA A 65 -7.92 -10.27 17.14
N LEU A 66 -8.05 -9.58 16.00
CA LEU A 66 -9.07 -8.53 15.81
C LEU A 66 -10.49 -9.06 15.98
N ARG A 67 -10.79 -10.24 15.43
CA ARG A 67 -12.12 -10.84 15.57
C ARG A 67 -12.40 -11.25 17.02
N SER A 68 -11.41 -11.82 17.70
CA SER A 68 -11.53 -12.28 19.08
C SER A 68 -11.68 -11.14 20.08
N SER A 69 -11.19 -9.93 19.76
CA SER A 69 -11.34 -8.77 20.63
C SER A 69 -12.78 -8.25 20.69
N GLY A 70 -13.60 -8.56 19.68
CA GLY A 70 -14.97 -8.05 19.57
C GLY A 70 -15.06 -6.55 19.25
N GLU A 71 -13.92 -5.89 18.97
CA GLU A 71 -13.87 -4.45 18.69
C GLU A 71 -14.34 -4.10 17.27
N PHE A 72 -14.22 -5.04 16.33
CA PHE A 72 -14.73 -4.86 14.97
C PHE A 72 -16.21 -5.24 14.90
N ILE A 73 -17.04 -4.26 14.50
CA ILE A 73 -18.47 -4.39 14.31
C ILE A 73 -18.75 -4.45 12.80
N PRO A 74 -19.16 -5.61 12.24
CA PRO A 74 -19.47 -5.71 10.82
C PRO A 74 -20.64 -4.81 10.41
N SER A 75 -20.63 -4.33 9.17
CA SER A 75 -21.77 -3.60 8.60
C SER A 75 -23.02 -4.48 8.55
N ASN A 76 -24.18 -3.91 8.93
CA ASN A 76 -25.46 -4.61 8.91
C ASN A 76 -25.98 -4.91 7.50
N HIS A 77 -25.54 -4.16 6.49
CA HIS A 77 -26.01 -4.31 5.11
C HIS A 77 -25.09 -5.23 4.32
N LEU A 78 -23.81 -4.86 4.22
CA LEU A 78 -22.81 -5.61 3.47
C LEU A 78 -21.54 -5.81 4.32
N PRO A 79 -21.46 -6.90 5.12
CA PRO A 79 -20.37 -7.12 6.07
C PRO A 79 -19.04 -7.50 5.41
N TRP A 80 -19.07 -7.98 4.16
CA TRP A 80 -17.88 -8.23 3.37
C TRP A 80 -18.16 -8.18 1.86
N LEU A 81 -17.11 -7.97 1.08
CA LEU A 81 -17.11 -8.04 -0.38
C LEU A 81 -15.88 -8.79 -0.85
N ASP A 82 -16.07 -9.79 -1.72
CA ASP A 82 -14.97 -10.54 -2.33
C ASP A 82 -14.58 -9.91 -3.68
N LEU A 83 -13.33 -9.46 -3.82
CA LEU A 83 -12.78 -8.85 -5.04
C LEU A 83 -11.38 -9.38 -5.30
N TYR A 84 -11.10 -9.78 -6.55
CA TYR A 84 -9.78 -10.25 -6.99
C TYR A 84 -9.15 -11.32 -6.06
N GLY A 85 -9.99 -12.26 -5.61
CA GLY A 85 -9.59 -13.35 -4.71
C GLY A 85 -9.32 -12.93 -3.26
N ARG A 86 -9.78 -11.75 -2.83
CA ARG A 86 -9.60 -11.21 -1.48
C ARG A 86 -10.94 -10.82 -0.88
N ARG A 87 -11.10 -11.12 0.41
CA ARG A 87 -12.26 -10.69 1.19
C ARG A 87 -11.96 -9.37 1.90
N PHE A 88 -12.68 -8.33 1.52
CA PHE A 88 -12.70 -7.06 2.22
C PHE A 88 -13.83 -7.14 3.24
N HIS A 89 -13.53 -6.95 4.52
CA HIS A 89 -14.52 -6.94 5.59
C HIS A 89 -14.88 -5.50 5.92
N ILE A 90 -16.16 -5.15 5.81
CA ILE A 90 -16.66 -3.78 5.96
C ILE A 90 -17.33 -3.66 7.32
N GLY A 91 -16.97 -2.63 8.08
CA GLY A 91 -17.54 -2.39 9.39
C GLY A 91 -16.94 -1.17 10.06
N SER A 92 -16.93 -1.17 11.38
CA SER A 92 -16.36 -0.11 12.19
C SER A 92 -15.60 -0.64 13.39
N ILE A 93 -14.68 0.18 13.91
CA ILE A 93 -14.01 -0.01 15.20
C ILE A 93 -14.17 1.31 15.94
N ARG A 94 -14.89 1.29 17.08
CA ARG A 94 -15.14 2.50 17.91
C ARG A 94 -15.63 3.69 17.07
N ASP A 95 -16.67 3.47 16.27
CA ASP A 95 -17.30 4.44 15.37
C ASP A 95 -16.42 4.96 14.21
N VAL A 96 -15.22 4.41 14.04
CA VAL A 96 -14.38 4.67 12.87
C VAL A 96 -14.67 3.61 11.82
N ASN A 97 -15.07 4.04 10.62
CA ASN A 97 -15.31 3.13 9.50
C ASN A 97 -14.00 2.48 9.05
N VAL A 98 -13.99 1.14 9.04
CA VAL A 98 -12.81 0.32 8.74
C VAL A 98 -13.15 -0.71 7.68
N ILE A 99 -12.25 -0.86 6.71
CA ILE A 99 -12.22 -2.03 5.82
C ILE A 99 -10.97 -2.80 6.14
N TYR A 100 -11.10 -4.01 6.68
CA TYR A 100 -9.93 -4.87 6.89
C TYR A 100 -9.82 -5.96 5.82
N VAL A 101 -8.59 -6.30 5.45
CA VAL A 101 -8.32 -7.31 4.41
C VAL A 101 -7.01 -8.05 4.69
N MET A 102 -7.01 -9.34 4.36
CA MET A 102 -5.81 -10.15 4.31
C MET A 102 -5.05 -9.88 3.02
N SER A 103 -3.88 -9.28 3.12
CA SER A 103 -2.98 -9.08 1.97
C SER A 103 -2.29 -10.36 1.51
N GLY A 104 -2.06 -11.29 2.44
CA GLY A 104 -1.18 -12.43 2.23
C GLY A 104 0.30 -12.06 2.45
N ARG A 105 1.21 -12.99 2.13
CA ARG A 105 2.65 -12.80 2.40
C ARG A 105 3.34 -12.11 1.23
N ARG A 106 4.41 -11.36 1.56
CA ARG A 106 5.36 -10.70 0.63
C ARG A 106 4.85 -9.39 0.01
N ARG A 107 5.80 -8.56 -0.41
CA ARG A 107 5.57 -7.18 -0.88
C ARG A 107 4.60 -7.07 -2.06
N LEU A 108 4.69 -7.97 -3.05
CA LEU A 108 3.81 -7.95 -4.23
C LEU A 108 2.33 -8.09 -3.83
N ASN A 109 2.04 -9.05 -2.94
CA ASN A 109 0.69 -9.28 -2.45
C ASN A 109 0.16 -8.10 -1.63
N ALA A 110 0.99 -7.49 -0.78
CA ALA A 110 0.65 -6.28 -0.05
C ALA A 110 0.36 -5.10 -0.99
N GLY A 111 1.24 -4.87 -1.99
CA GLY A 111 1.08 -3.81 -2.98
C GLY A 111 -0.21 -3.93 -3.78
N VAL A 112 -0.50 -5.12 -4.34
CA VAL A 112 -1.75 -5.38 -5.08
C VAL A 112 -2.96 -5.18 -4.19
N THR A 113 -2.93 -5.66 -2.95
CA THR A 113 -4.05 -5.52 -2.01
C THR A 113 -4.33 -4.06 -1.69
N VAL A 114 -3.30 -3.28 -1.37
CA VAL A 114 -3.45 -1.85 -1.06
C VAL A 114 -3.89 -1.07 -2.30
N GLN A 115 -3.37 -1.40 -3.49
CA GLN A 115 -3.80 -0.78 -4.73
C GLN A 115 -5.30 -0.98 -4.97
N ILE A 116 -5.79 -2.22 -4.84
CA ILE A 116 -7.24 -2.50 -4.92
C ILE A 116 -8.00 -1.70 -3.86
N LEU A 117 -7.49 -1.64 -2.63
CA LEU A 117 -8.14 -0.95 -1.53
C LEU A 117 -8.32 0.55 -1.84
N LEU A 118 -7.27 1.20 -2.37
CA LEU A 118 -7.25 2.62 -2.72
C LEU A 118 -8.04 2.94 -3.99
N ASP A 119 -8.04 2.04 -4.97
CA ASP A 119 -8.73 2.28 -6.25
C ASP A 119 -10.23 2.04 -6.14
N ILE A 120 -10.66 1.05 -5.36
CA ILE A 120 -12.06 0.61 -5.32
C ILE A 120 -12.85 1.28 -4.20
N PHE A 121 -12.23 1.49 -3.04
CA PHE A 121 -12.93 1.99 -1.86
C PHE A 121 -12.55 3.43 -1.53
N SER A 122 -13.49 4.20 -0.95
CA SER A 122 -13.26 5.55 -0.44
C SER A 122 -12.41 5.49 0.83
N VAL A 123 -11.09 5.50 0.68
CA VAL A 123 -10.15 5.25 1.80
C VAL A 123 -9.30 6.47 2.09
N ARG A 124 -9.26 6.87 3.36
CA ARG A 124 -8.48 8.02 3.84
C ARG A 124 -7.01 7.66 4.14
N GLY A 125 -6.75 6.42 4.51
CA GLY A 125 -5.39 5.96 4.80
C GLY A 125 -5.33 4.47 5.10
N ILE A 126 -4.11 3.95 5.12
CA ILE A 126 -3.84 2.53 5.33
C ILE A 126 -3.07 2.35 6.64
N VAL A 127 -3.54 1.41 7.44
CA VAL A 127 -2.84 0.90 8.60
C VAL A 127 -2.56 -0.56 8.32
N HIS A 128 -1.30 -0.92 8.15
CA HIS A 128 -0.88 -2.30 8.26
C HIS A 128 -0.59 -2.60 9.74
N TYR A 129 -0.81 -3.82 10.19
CA TYR A 129 -0.27 -4.24 11.48
C TYR A 129 -0.04 -5.74 11.44
N GLY A 130 0.87 -6.19 12.28
CA GLY A 130 1.17 -7.60 12.33
C GLY A 130 2.25 -7.96 13.31
N THR A 131 2.85 -9.12 13.09
CA THR A 131 3.98 -9.60 13.88
C THR A 131 5.28 -9.51 13.06
N THR A 132 6.39 -9.23 13.72
CA THR A 132 7.72 -9.19 13.10
C THR A 132 8.80 -9.62 14.08
N GLY A 133 9.96 -10.03 13.58
CA GLY A 133 11.18 -10.19 14.38
C GLY A 133 11.78 -8.85 14.78
N SER A 134 12.72 -8.87 15.72
CA SER A 134 13.56 -7.72 16.05
C SER A 134 15.02 -8.10 15.79
N ALA A 135 15.77 -7.17 15.21
CA ALA A 135 17.24 -7.21 15.17
C ALA A 135 17.85 -6.27 16.23
N ASN A 136 17.02 -5.62 17.05
CA ASN A 136 17.45 -4.82 18.19
C ASN A 136 17.35 -5.66 19.47
N ASP A 137 18.50 -5.93 20.08
CA ASP A 137 18.63 -6.73 21.31
C ASP A 137 17.93 -6.11 22.52
N SER A 138 17.63 -4.81 22.47
CA SER A 138 16.89 -4.14 23.55
C SER A 138 15.38 -4.38 23.49
N MET A 139 14.86 -5.00 22.43
CA MET A 139 13.43 -5.27 22.26
C MET A 139 13.06 -6.66 22.77
N SER A 140 11.98 -6.72 23.52
CA SER A 140 11.41 -7.95 24.07
C SER A 140 10.24 -8.46 23.23
N PHE A 141 9.89 -9.73 23.42
CA PHE A 141 8.65 -10.27 22.88
C PHE A 141 7.43 -9.52 23.44
N GLY A 142 6.49 -9.20 22.54
CA GLY A 142 5.32 -8.40 22.90
C GLY A 142 5.54 -6.89 22.82
N ASP A 143 6.77 -6.41 22.58
CA ASP A 143 7.00 -4.99 22.34
C ASP A 143 6.34 -4.54 21.03
N VAL A 144 5.71 -3.37 21.10
CA VAL A 144 5.10 -2.69 19.96
C VAL A 144 6.10 -1.66 19.43
N SER A 145 6.48 -1.82 18.17
CA SER A 145 7.35 -0.87 17.46
C SER A 145 6.58 -0.12 16.39
N ILE A 146 6.83 1.18 16.28
CA ILE A 146 6.31 2.04 15.21
C ILE A 146 7.51 2.52 14.39
N PRO A 147 7.69 2.04 13.15
CA PRO A 147 8.84 2.43 12.35
C PRO A 147 8.70 3.87 11.85
N LYS A 148 9.75 4.69 12.03
CA LYS A 148 9.86 5.99 11.35
C LYS A 148 10.29 5.85 9.88
N TYR A 149 11.10 4.81 9.62
CA TYR A 149 11.61 4.47 8.30
C TYR A 149 11.46 2.98 8.05
N VAL A 150 11.27 2.61 6.78
CA VAL A 150 11.26 1.23 6.31
C VAL A 150 12.33 1.10 5.23
N ALA A 151 13.26 0.16 5.39
CA ALA A 151 14.28 -0.12 4.38
C ALA A 151 13.81 -1.16 3.36
N PHE A 152 14.20 -0.97 2.11
CA PHE A 152 14.08 -2.00 1.09
C PHE A 152 15.37 -2.81 1.02
N THR A 153 15.33 -4.07 1.45
CA THR A 153 16.53 -4.92 1.57
C THR A 153 16.52 -6.12 0.63
N GLY A 154 15.54 -6.19 -0.29
CA GLY A 154 15.22 -7.42 -1.01
C GLY A 154 15.80 -7.53 -2.43
N SER A 155 16.42 -6.48 -2.98
CA SER A 155 16.84 -6.44 -4.37
C SER A 155 18.36 -6.57 -4.49
N TRP A 156 18.80 -7.67 -5.10
CA TRP A 156 20.22 -8.02 -5.25
C TRP A 156 20.46 -8.61 -6.63
N THR A 157 21.66 -8.43 -7.18
CA THR A 157 22.06 -9.03 -8.45
C THR A 157 23.43 -9.68 -8.29
N TRP A 158 23.54 -10.93 -8.73
CA TRP A 158 24.81 -11.63 -8.81
C TRP A 158 25.71 -10.96 -9.84
N MET A 159 26.97 -10.74 -9.43
CA MET A 159 28.00 -10.24 -10.32
C MET A 159 28.52 -11.36 -11.21
N LYS A 160 29.05 -10.97 -12.38
CA LYS A 160 29.76 -11.93 -13.23
C LYS A 160 30.97 -12.47 -12.47
N PHE A 161 31.16 -13.78 -12.54
CA PHE A 161 32.35 -14.44 -11.99
C PHE A 161 33.63 -13.81 -12.57
N ASP A 162 34.65 -13.61 -11.74
CA ASP A 162 35.90 -12.91 -12.06
C ASP A 162 35.76 -11.45 -12.54
N SER A 163 34.65 -10.76 -12.27
CA SER A 163 34.61 -9.31 -12.51
C SER A 163 35.45 -8.56 -11.47
N GLU A 164 36.41 -7.75 -11.90
CA GLU A 164 37.22 -6.91 -11.01
C GLU A 164 36.50 -5.64 -10.52
N THR A 165 35.26 -5.42 -10.96
CA THR A 165 34.47 -4.23 -10.62
C THR A 165 34.08 -4.22 -9.14
N LYS A 166 34.73 -3.36 -8.35
CA LYS A 166 34.38 -3.12 -6.95
C LYS A 166 33.35 -1.99 -6.85
N MET A 167 32.21 -2.29 -6.24
CA MET A 167 31.16 -1.30 -5.96
C MET A 167 30.96 -1.18 -4.44
N ALA A 168 30.59 0.01 -3.96
CA ALA A 168 30.43 0.28 -2.53
C ALA A 168 29.30 -0.53 -1.86
N ASN A 169 28.29 -0.93 -2.65
CA ASN A 169 27.11 -1.70 -2.26
C ASN A 169 27.25 -3.21 -2.57
N MET A 170 28.48 -3.70 -2.67
CA MET A 170 28.80 -5.09 -2.97
C MET A 170 28.99 -5.92 -1.70
N LEU A 171 28.41 -7.12 -1.67
CA LEU A 171 28.66 -8.13 -0.65
C LEU A 171 29.39 -9.32 -1.30
N SER A 172 30.60 -9.61 -0.83
CA SER A 172 31.40 -10.73 -1.35
C SER A 172 31.08 -12.03 -0.63
N PHE A 173 30.60 -13.03 -1.37
CA PHE A 173 30.42 -14.40 -0.90
C PHE A 173 31.66 -15.27 -1.11
N ALA A 174 32.54 -14.87 -2.03
CA ALA A 174 33.76 -15.59 -2.40
C ALA A 174 34.60 -15.98 -1.17
N ALA A 175 34.75 -15.06 -0.21
CA ALA A 175 35.56 -15.26 0.99
C ALA A 175 34.93 -16.21 2.03
N TYR A 176 33.64 -16.52 1.92
CA TYR A 176 32.94 -17.41 2.85
C TYR A 176 33.07 -18.85 2.37
N ASN A 177 34.26 -19.42 2.52
CA ASN A 177 34.59 -20.76 2.02
C ASN A 177 34.98 -21.75 3.15
N ALA A 178 34.67 -21.43 4.40
CA ALA A 178 35.04 -22.26 5.55
C ALA A 178 34.48 -23.71 5.42
N PRO A 179 35.28 -24.75 5.72
CA PRO A 179 36.65 -24.70 6.26
C PRO A 179 37.76 -24.63 5.18
N ALA A 180 37.42 -24.64 3.89
CA ALA A 180 38.39 -24.62 2.81
C ALA A 180 39.05 -23.23 2.66
N GLU A 181 40.34 -23.23 2.34
CA GLU A 181 41.05 -22.00 1.98
C GLU A 181 40.69 -21.55 0.56
N GLY A 182 40.85 -20.25 0.31
CA GLY A 182 40.59 -19.64 -1.00
C GLY A 182 39.13 -19.23 -1.23
N ASN A 183 38.87 -18.69 -2.42
CA ASN A 183 37.57 -18.17 -2.79
C ASN A 183 36.67 -19.24 -3.41
N ASN A 184 35.38 -19.21 -3.07
CA ASN A 184 34.37 -20.03 -3.75
C ASN A 184 33.88 -19.39 -5.06
N LEU A 185 33.11 -20.17 -5.84
CA LEU A 185 32.59 -19.75 -7.16
C LEU A 185 31.37 -18.82 -7.08
N LEU A 186 30.89 -18.48 -5.88
CA LEU A 186 29.72 -17.61 -5.73
C LEU A 186 30.07 -16.13 -6.00
N SER A 187 31.35 -15.74 -5.97
CA SER A 187 31.77 -14.35 -6.24
C SER A 187 31.07 -13.34 -5.30
N SER A 188 30.32 -12.38 -5.84
CA SER A 188 29.71 -11.29 -5.08
C SER A 188 28.30 -10.96 -5.59
N VAL A 189 27.51 -10.32 -4.73
CA VAL A 189 26.23 -9.70 -5.10
C VAL A 189 26.32 -8.19 -4.92
N VAL A 190 25.52 -7.45 -5.69
CA VAL A 190 25.37 -6.00 -5.55
C VAL A 190 23.92 -5.69 -5.21
N PHE A 191 23.73 -4.86 -4.18
CA PHE A 191 22.40 -4.38 -3.78
C PHE A 191 21.86 -3.36 -4.79
N LYS A 192 20.56 -3.44 -5.09
CA LYS A 192 19.86 -2.47 -5.92
C LYS A 192 18.89 -1.65 -5.08
N SER A 193 19.02 -0.33 -5.16
CA SER A 193 18.03 0.63 -4.66
C SER A 193 16.66 0.39 -5.31
N GLU A 194 15.61 0.90 -4.67
CA GLU A 194 14.27 0.90 -5.23
C GLU A 194 13.94 2.29 -5.78
N ASP A 195 13.17 2.34 -6.87
CA ASP A 195 12.69 3.58 -7.46
C ASP A 195 11.43 4.06 -6.75
N LEU A 196 11.45 5.30 -6.28
CA LEU A 196 10.31 5.97 -5.65
C LEU A 196 9.74 7.03 -6.58
N PHE A 197 8.43 6.91 -6.83
CA PHE A 197 7.64 7.88 -7.57
C PHE A 197 6.79 8.69 -6.60
N VAL A 198 6.81 10.02 -6.75
CA VAL A 198 5.99 10.95 -5.97
C VAL A 198 5.35 11.95 -6.92
N ASP A 199 4.04 12.19 -6.75
CA ASP A 199 3.28 13.12 -7.59
C ASP A 199 3.98 14.48 -7.68
N GLY A 200 4.20 14.94 -8.92
CA GLY A 200 4.84 16.23 -9.21
C GLY A 200 6.35 16.29 -8.95
N LYS A 201 7.00 15.16 -8.67
CA LYS A 201 8.46 15.08 -8.47
C LYS A 201 9.09 14.07 -9.43
N PRO A 202 10.37 14.26 -9.82
CA PRO A 202 11.09 13.23 -10.57
C PRO A 202 11.22 11.95 -9.72
N MET A 203 11.39 10.83 -10.41
CA MET A 203 11.73 9.56 -9.78
C MET A 203 13.05 9.71 -9.01
N VAL A 204 13.10 9.13 -7.81
CA VAL A 204 14.30 9.11 -6.97
C VAL A 204 14.58 7.70 -6.48
N GLU A 205 15.85 7.32 -6.44
CA GLU A 205 16.28 6.06 -5.83
C GLU A 205 16.26 6.19 -4.31
N VAL A 206 15.71 5.19 -3.63
CA VAL A 206 15.62 5.15 -2.17
C VAL A 206 16.05 3.80 -1.61
N PHE A 207 16.75 3.87 -0.47
CA PHE A 207 16.95 2.73 0.42
C PHE A 207 15.99 2.78 1.60
N TRP A 208 15.85 3.95 2.24
CA TRP A 208 14.93 4.22 3.32
C TRP A 208 13.69 4.97 2.83
N LEU A 209 12.51 4.40 3.07
CA LEU A 209 11.25 5.10 2.92
C LEU A 209 10.81 5.66 4.27
N GLN A 210 10.65 6.98 4.36
CA GLN A 210 10.13 7.64 5.55
C GLN A 210 8.62 7.50 5.63
N MET A 211 8.08 7.22 6.83
CA MET A 211 6.64 7.20 7.07
C MET A 211 6.05 8.61 7.11
N GLU A 212 4.76 8.72 6.79
CA GLU A 212 4.01 9.97 6.78
C GLU A 212 4.02 10.57 8.19
N SER A 213 4.37 11.84 8.29
CA SER A 213 4.60 12.49 9.58
C SER A 213 3.34 12.53 10.45
N GLN A 214 2.16 12.80 9.89
CA GLN A 214 0.92 12.85 10.67
C GLN A 214 0.54 11.46 11.20
N TRP A 215 0.58 10.43 10.36
CA TRP A 215 0.32 9.04 10.77
C TRP A 215 1.33 8.54 11.81
N TYR A 216 2.61 8.87 11.63
CA TYR A 216 3.66 8.51 12.57
C TYR A 216 3.45 9.17 13.94
N GLU A 217 3.11 10.46 13.98
CA GLU A 217 2.84 11.16 15.23
C GLU A 217 1.54 10.68 15.92
N ILE A 218 0.50 10.33 15.16
CA ILE A 218 -0.71 9.68 15.72
C ILE A 218 -0.34 8.32 16.33
N ALA A 219 0.39 7.48 15.59
CA ALA A 219 0.78 6.16 16.05
C ALA A 219 1.62 6.24 17.35
N LYS A 220 2.51 7.23 17.47
CA LYS A 220 3.33 7.45 18.69
C LYS A 220 2.53 7.71 19.96
N GLN A 221 1.25 8.08 19.84
CA GLN A 221 0.39 8.31 21.02
C GLN A 221 -0.06 6.99 21.66
N LEU A 222 0.17 5.84 21.02
CA LEU A 222 -0.07 4.54 21.60
C LEU A 222 0.77 4.35 22.87
N LYS A 223 0.09 4.27 24.03
CA LYS A 223 0.70 4.04 25.33
C LYS A 223 0.23 2.70 25.90
N ASN A 224 1.10 2.03 26.66
CA ASN A 224 0.77 0.85 27.45
C ASN A 224 0.18 -0.33 26.65
N CYS A 225 0.56 -0.49 25.38
CA CYS A 225 0.26 -1.70 24.61
C CYS A 225 1.16 -2.86 25.09
N LYS A 226 0.91 -3.39 26.30
CA LYS A 226 1.55 -4.61 26.80
C LYS A 226 0.51 -5.73 26.80
N GLY A 227 0.83 -6.88 26.21
CA GLY A 227 0.02 -8.09 26.33
C GLY A 227 -0.81 -8.48 25.10
N VAL A 228 -0.72 -7.75 23.99
CA VAL A 228 -1.22 -8.21 22.68
C VAL A 228 -0.08 -8.12 21.68
N PRO A 229 0.31 -9.20 20.97
CA PRO A 229 1.35 -9.16 19.96
C PRO A 229 0.83 -8.38 18.73
N MET A 230 0.79 -7.06 18.84
CA MET A 230 0.22 -6.17 17.81
C MET A 230 1.30 -5.15 17.44
N LYS A 231 2.06 -5.39 16.37
CA LYS A 231 3.03 -4.42 15.86
C LYS A 231 2.38 -3.61 14.75
N LEU A 232 2.13 -2.33 15.02
CA LEU A 232 1.50 -1.43 14.06
C LEU A 232 2.52 -0.98 13.00
N PHE A 233 2.16 -1.17 11.73
CA PHE A 233 2.86 -0.69 10.55
C PHE A 233 1.95 0.29 9.81
N ALA A 234 2.00 1.59 10.06
CA ALA A 234 1.26 2.52 9.20
C ALA A 234 1.79 2.38 7.76
N CYS A 235 0.93 1.99 6.80
CA CYS A 235 1.32 1.94 5.39
C CYS A 235 0.86 3.26 4.77
N GLN A 236 1.82 4.07 4.35
CA GLN A 236 1.53 5.35 3.72
C GLN A 236 0.86 5.14 2.35
N ARG A 237 -0.11 6.01 2.04
CA ARG A 237 -0.79 6.21 0.76
C ARG A 237 0.10 5.81 -0.43
N ILE A 238 -0.11 4.61 -0.96
CA ILE A 238 0.56 4.16 -2.19
C ILE A 238 0.08 5.10 -3.30
N LEU A 239 1.03 5.87 -3.82
CA LEU A 239 0.80 6.89 -4.82
C LEU A 239 0.23 6.26 -6.09
N ARG A 240 -0.71 6.99 -6.65
CA ARG A 240 -1.52 6.69 -7.82
C ARG A 240 -0.58 6.47 -9.00
N TRP A 241 -0.51 5.24 -9.49
CA TRP A 241 0.13 4.98 -10.78
C TRP A 241 -0.74 5.60 -11.88
N TYR A 242 -0.17 6.58 -12.58
CA TYR A 242 -0.81 7.32 -13.67
C TYR A 242 -1.21 6.39 -14.83
N LEU A 243 -2.41 6.59 -15.34
CA LEU A 243 -2.61 6.81 -16.77
C LEU A 243 -3.16 8.24 -16.92
N GLY A 244 -2.58 8.99 -17.86
CA GLY A 244 -3.01 10.35 -18.21
C GLY A 244 -4.32 10.38 -18.97
#